data_AF-A0A3L7PXW5-F1
#
_entry.id   AF-A0A3L7PXW5-F1
#
_cell.length_a   1.000
_cell.length_b   1.000
_cell.length_c   1.000
_cell.angle_alpha   90.00
_cell.angle_beta   90.00
_cell.angle_gamma   90.00
#
_symmetry.space_group_name_H-M   'P 1'
#
loop_
_entity.id
_entity.type
_entity.pdbx_description
1 polymer ?
#
loop_
_entity_poly.entity_id
_entity_poly.type
_entity_poly.pdbx_seq_one_letter_code
_entity_poly.pdbx_strand_id
1 'polypeptide(L)'
;MPADFKPSALPSCMLMAAAIALSAGCGGDPFQRQPIKGVASFAGKPIKFGTVRFEPAEKQPAGTSASIKDGEFKVERAAGIGPGKYKVWVQAFDRSGEVAAGAAPGSEGPPPKDILPAKYLNEPATEFTVNKVTDDKPNEVNLDLK
;
A
#
# COMPACT_ATOMS: atom_id res chain seq x y z
N MET A 1 -57.08 15.95 -40.91
CA MET A 1 -58.26 16.55 -40.26
C MET A 1 -58.66 15.64 -39.09
N PRO A 2 -59.05 16.22 -37.96
CA PRO A 2 -58.75 15.72 -36.62
C PRO A 2 -59.60 14.53 -36.16
N ALA A 3 -59.04 13.84 -35.17
CA ALA A 3 -59.62 12.77 -34.38
C ALA A 3 -60.83 13.26 -33.57
N ASP A 4 -61.79 12.36 -33.32
CA ASP A 4 -62.53 12.33 -32.05
C ASP A 4 -63.26 10.98 -31.90
N PHE A 5 -62.71 10.09 -31.05
CA PHE A 5 -63.45 8.97 -30.47
C PHE A 5 -62.89 8.66 -29.07
N LYS A 6 -63.69 8.98 -28.06
CA LYS A 6 -63.63 8.47 -26.67
C LYS A 6 -64.17 7.02 -26.71
N PRO A 7 -63.71 6.02 -25.92
CA PRO A 7 -63.82 6.08 -24.46
C PRO A 7 -62.86 5.15 -23.63
N SER A 8 -62.98 5.25 -22.30
CA SER A 8 -62.91 4.19 -21.28
C SER A 8 -61.83 3.09 -21.33
N ALA A 9 -60.99 3.03 -20.27
CA ALA A 9 -60.86 1.90 -19.34
C ALA A 9 -59.45 1.80 -18.68
N LEU A 10 -59.46 1.44 -17.39
CA LEU A 10 -58.43 0.75 -16.60
C LEU A 10 -57.21 1.54 -16.07
N PRO A 11 -56.76 1.21 -14.83
CA PRO A 11 -55.84 2.03 -14.04
C PRO A 11 -54.41 1.78 -14.53
N SER A 12 -53.98 2.59 -15.49
CA SER A 12 -52.61 2.64 -15.97
C SER A 12 -52.02 3.99 -15.62
N CYS A 13 -50.72 3.97 -15.28
CA CYS A 13 -49.89 5.13 -15.02
C CYS A 13 -50.23 5.95 -13.77
N MET A 14 -49.52 5.70 -12.67
CA MET A 14 -48.83 6.84 -12.06
C MET A 14 -47.59 6.44 -11.27
N LEU A 15 -46.51 7.14 -11.59
CA LEU A 15 -45.19 7.18 -10.97
C LEU A 15 -44.27 5.98 -11.21
N MET A 16 -43.02 6.16 -11.57
CA MET A 16 -42.27 7.29 -12.11
C MET A 16 -40.92 6.63 -12.45
N ALA A 17 -40.43 6.84 -13.66
CA ALA A 17 -39.10 6.45 -14.07
C ALA A 17 -38.05 6.92 -13.04
N ALA A 18 -37.42 5.99 -12.31
CA ALA A 18 -36.28 6.28 -11.45
C ALA A 18 -35.53 5.00 -11.06
N ALA A 19 -34.91 4.32 -12.03
CA ALA A 19 -33.89 3.31 -11.73
C ALA A 19 -32.77 3.33 -12.77
N ILE A 20 -32.35 4.53 -13.17
CA ILE A 20 -31.10 4.78 -13.90
C ILE A 20 -30.21 5.56 -12.94
N ALA A 21 -29.52 4.87 -12.02
CA ALA A 21 -28.41 5.43 -11.25
C ALA A 21 -27.71 4.33 -10.42
N LEU A 22 -27.27 3.24 -11.06
CA LEU A 22 -26.23 2.38 -10.47
C LEU A 22 -25.03 2.27 -11.41
N SER A 23 -24.68 3.37 -12.08
CA SER A 23 -23.27 3.70 -12.27
C SER A 23 -22.72 4.15 -10.91
N ALA A 24 -22.64 3.23 -9.95
CA ALA A 24 -21.74 3.40 -8.82
C ALA A 24 -20.36 3.47 -9.45
N GLY A 25 -19.85 4.69 -9.58
CA GLY A 25 -18.57 4.97 -10.19
C GLY A 25 -17.55 4.01 -9.60
N CYS A 26 -17.01 3.15 -10.46
CA CYS A 26 -15.67 2.66 -10.26
C CYS A 26 -14.74 3.87 -10.49
N GLY A 27 -14.79 4.83 -9.57
CA GLY A 27 -13.73 5.80 -9.34
C GLY A 27 -12.55 5.03 -8.76
N GLY A 28 -12.06 4.05 -9.51
CA GLY A 28 -10.82 3.38 -9.19
C GLY A 28 -9.73 4.40 -9.43
N ASP A 29 -8.93 4.67 -8.41
CA ASP A 29 -7.70 5.42 -8.55
C ASP A 29 -7.02 5.02 -9.87
N PRO A 30 -6.72 5.96 -10.80
CA PRO A 30 -6.09 5.61 -12.07
C PRO A 30 -4.75 4.91 -11.88
N PHE A 31 -4.13 5.11 -10.71
CA PHE A 31 -2.89 4.47 -10.28
C PHE A 31 -3.08 3.12 -9.57
N GLN A 32 -4.34 2.71 -9.33
CA GLN A 32 -4.72 1.49 -8.62
C GLN A 32 -3.86 1.23 -7.39
N ARG A 33 -3.60 2.26 -6.57
CA ARG A 33 -2.70 2.14 -5.42
C ARG A 33 -3.25 1.12 -4.44
N GLN A 34 -2.37 0.23 -3.99
CA GLN A 34 -2.73 -0.86 -3.10
C GLN A 34 -2.13 -0.66 -1.72
N PRO A 35 -2.93 -0.80 -0.65
CA PRO A 35 -2.36 -0.85 0.69
C PRO A 35 -1.53 -2.13 0.83
N ILE A 36 -0.41 -2.00 1.51
CA ILE A 36 0.53 -3.11 1.78
C ILE A 36 0.75 -3.14 3.28
N LYS A 37 0.62 -4.30 3.89
CA LYS A 37 1.01 -4.53 5.27
C LYS A 37 2.04 -5.64 5.28
N GLY A 38 2.99 -5.58 6.17
CA GLY A 38 3.93 -6.68 6.28
C GLY A 38 4.70 -6.69 7.56
N VAL A 39 5.43 -7.78 7.71
CA VAL A 39 6.36 -7.97 8.81
C VAL A 39 7.74 -8.28 8.24
N ALA A 40 8.78 -7.79 8.90
CA ALA A 40 10.16 -7.95 8.51
C ALA A 40 10.99 -8.41 9.71
N SER A 41 11.61 -9.58 9.56
CA SER A 41 12.46 -10.22 10.55
C SER A 41 13.81 -10.53 9.93
N PHE A 42 14.87 -10.46 10.74
CA PHE A 42 16.22 -10.83 10.33
C PHE A 42 16.83 -11.83 11.33
N ALA A 43 17.27 -12.98 10.84
CA ALA A 43 17.87 -14.04 11.64
C ALA A 43 17.03 -14.44 12.87
N GLY A 44 15.70 -14.48 12.71
CA GLY A 44 14.74 -14.77 13.79
C GLY A 44 14.50 -13.63 14.78
N LYS A 45 15.03 -12.42 14.52
CA LYS A 45 14.78 -11.22 15.33
C LYS A 45 13.94 -10.21 14.55
N PRO A 46 12.89 -9.62 15.14
CA PRO A 46 12.12 -8.56 14.48
C PRO A 46 13.01 -7.32 14.28
N ILE A 47 12.91 -6.71 13.11
CA ILE A 47 13.69 -5.53 12.77
C ILE A 47 13.14 -4.31 13.52
N LYS A 48 13.82 -3.85 14.56
CA LYS A 48 13.37 -2.69 15.35
C LYS A 48 13.23 -1.43 14.54
N PHE A 49 14.25 -1.10 13.74
CA PHE A 49 14.23 0.03 12.83
C PHE A 49 14.74 -0.41 11.47
N GLY A 50 13.99 -0.07 10.42
CA GLY A 50 14.41 -0.32 9.07
C GLY A 50 13.55 0.45 8.07
N THR A 51 13.84 0.22 6.80
CA THR A 51 13.08 0.75 5.69
C THR A 51 12.97 -0.36 4.65
N VAL A 52 11.74 -0.63 4.23
CA VAL A 52 11.46 -1.46 3.06
C VAL A 52 11.22 -0.54 1.88
N ARG A 53 11.81 -0.83 0.73
CA ARG A 53 11.59 -0.12 -0.52
C ARG A 53 11.13 -1.10 -1.59
N PHE A 54 9.99 -0.81 -2.18
CA PHE A 54 9.41 -1.53 -3.30
C PHE A 54 9.80 -0.80 -4.59
N GLU A 55 10.72 -1.40 -5.34
CA GLU A 55 11.20 -0.86 -6.60
C GLU A 55 10.53 -1.58 -7.77
N PRO A 56 9.98 -0.87 -8.77
CA PRO A 56 9.31 -1.50 -9.89
C PRO A 56 10.28 -2.33 -10.73
N ALA A 57 9.99 -3.63 -10.90
CA ALA A 57 10.86 -4.53 -11.66
C ALA A 57 10.62 -4.49 -13.19
N GLU A 58 9.43 -4.04 -13.60
CA GLU A 58 8.98 -4.00 -15.00
C GLU A 58 8.47 -2.61 -15.39
N LYS A 59 7.20 -2.48 -15.81
CA LYS A 59 6.60 -1.25 -16.37
C LYS A 59 5.77 -0.46 -15.35
N GLN A 60 6.01 -0.69 -14.07
CA GLN A 60 5.21 -0.05 -13.03
C GLN A 60 5.58 1.44 -12.89
N PRO A 61 4.59 2.33 -12.70
CA PRO A 61 4.80 3.77 -12.84
C PRO A 61 5.58 4.39 -11.68
N ALA A 62 5.54 3.77 -10.50
CA ALA A 62 6.20 4.29 -9.30
C ALA A 62 6.51 3.17 -8.30
N GLY A 63 7.61 3.31 -7.57
CA GLY A 63 7.90 2.54 -6.35
C GLY A 63 7.38 3.23 -5.10
N THR A 64 7.45 2.53 -3.96
CA THR A 64 7.15 3.11 -2.64
C THR A 64 8.16 2.64 -1.60
N SER A 65 8.23 3.32 -0.47
CA SER A 65 9.05 2.92 0.66
C SER A 65 8.28 3.08 1.95
N ALA A 66 8.47 2.14 2.88
CA ALA A 66 7.84 2.17 4.19
C ALA A 66 8.92 2.01 5.26
N SER A 67 8.80 2.73 6.36
CA SER A 67 9.63 2.47 7.53
C SER A 67 9.12 1.22 8.25
N ILE A 68 10.06 0.36 8.64
CA ILE A 68 9.82 -0.79 9.49
C ILE A 68 10.06 -0.34 10.93
N LYS A 69 9.09 -0.64 11.80
CA LYS A 69 9.17 -0.39 13.23
C LYS A 69 8.76 -1.63 13.99
N ASP A 70 9.62 -2.10 14.90
CA ASP A 70 9.39 -3.29 15.72
C ASP A 70 9.03 -4.55 14.90
N GLY A 71 9.58 -4.66 13.69
CA GLY A 71 9.38 -5.76 12.76
C GLY A 71 8.11 -5.66 11.93
N GLU A 72 7.37 -4.55 12.02
CA GLU A 72 6.14 -4.34 11.25
C GLU A 72 6.27 -3.12 10.33
N PHE A 73 5.63 -3.18 9.17
CA PHE A 73 5.50 -2.03 8.27
C PHE A 73 4.11 -1.98 7.65
N LYS A 74 3.62 -0.77 7.40
CA LYS A 74 2.33 -0.51 6.75
C LYS A 74 2.51 0.60 5.72
N VAL A 75 1.97 0.36 4.54
CA VAL A 75 1.82 1.32 3.46
C VAL A 75 0.33 1.52 3.27
N GLU A 76 -0.13 2.75 3.52
CA GLU A 76 -1.53 3.11 3.31
C GLU A 76 -1.82 3.24 1.82
N ARG A 77 -3.09 3.10 1.43
CA ARG A 77 -3.51 3.19 0.02
C ARG A 77 -3.04 4.48 -0.65
N ALA A 78 -3.00 5.60 0.09
CA ALA A 78 -2.50 6.88 -0.42
C ALA A 78 -1.01 6.83 -0.83
N ALA A 79 -0.18 6.09 -0.09
CA ALA A 79 1.25 5.88 -0.38
C ALA A 79 1.52 4.53 -1.11
N GLY A 80 0.46 3.81 -1.45
CA GLY A 80 0.50 2.51 -2.09
C GLY A 80 0.95 2.58 -3.54
N ILE A 81 1.27 1.41 -4.08
CA ILE A 81 1.73 1.23 -5.46
C ILE A 81 0.70 0.45 -6.26
N GLY A 82 0.74 0.63 -7.59
CA GLY A 82 -0.12 -0.09 -8.51
C GLY A 82 0.18 -1.60 -8.49
N PRO A 83 -0.76 -2.45 -8.88
CA PRO A 83 -0.54 -3.89 -8.95
C PRO A 83 0.50 -4.24 -10.02
N GLY A 84 1.44 -5.12 -9.68
CA GLY A 84 2.56 -5.49 -10.53
C GLY A 84 3.71 -6.16 -9.79
N LYS A 85 4.81 -6.44 -10.51
CA LYS A 85 6.03 -6.99 -9.92
C LYS A 85 6.97 -5.90 -9.40
N TYR A 86 7.39 -6.07 -8.15
CA TYR A 86 8.30 -5.16 -7.47
C TYR A 86 9.43 -5.93 -6.79
N LYS A 87 10.64 -5.40 -6.88
CA LYS A 87 11.79 -5.82 -6.11
C LYS A 87 11.70 -5.17 -4.73
N VAL A 88 11.72 -5.99 -3.69
CA VAL A 88 11.67 -5.55 -2.30
C VAL A 88 13.09 -5.47 -1.79
N TRP A 89 13.51 -4.24 -1.55
CA TRP A 89 14.77 -3.90 -0.90
C TRP A 89 14.49 -3.70 0.57
N VAL A 90 15.27 -4.32 1.43
CA VAL A 90 15.13 -4.15 2.88
C VAL A 90 16.44 -3.62 3.41
N GLN A 91 16.33 -2.50 4.13
CA GLN A 91 17.41 -1.94 4.89
C GLN A 91 17.00 -1.97 6.36
N ALA A 92 17.88 -2.42 7.24
CA ALA A 92 17.62 -2.35 8.66
C ALA A 92 18.81 -1.71 9.34
N PHE A 93 18.48 -0.89 10.33
CA PHE A 93 19.44 -0.07 11.04
C PHE A 93 19.26 -0.25 12.53
N ASP A 94 20.35 -0.30 13.26
CA ASP A 94 20.32 -0.16 14.70
C ASP A 94 20.31 1.33 15.04
N ARG A 95 19.11 1.84 15.36
CA ARG A 95 18.91 3.16 15.97
C ARG A 95 18.74 3.05 17.49
N SER A 96 19.12 1.91 18.10
CA SER A 96 19.10 1.74 19.55
C SER A 96 20.17 2.56 20.27
N GLY A 97 21.00 3.30 19.52
CA GLY A 97 21.81 4.37 20.07
C GLY A 97 20.93 5.46 20.65
N GLU A 98 20.53 5.29 21.92
CA GLU A 98 20.01 6.36 22.75
C GLU A 98 20.93 7.57 22.61
N VAL A 99 20.35 8.73 22.25
CA VAL A 99 20.94 10.00 22.67
C VAL A 99 20.98 9.90 24.19
N ALA A 100 22.17 9.74 24.77
CA ALA A 100 22.33 9.62 26.21
C ALA A 100 21.49 10.73 26.88
N ALA A 101 20.66 10.37 27.85
CA ALA A 101 19.87 11.34 28.60
C ALA A 101 20.82 12.37 29.23
N GLY A 102 20.88 13.58 28.65
CA GLY A 102 21.91 14.59 28.94
C GLY A 102 22.62 15.17 27.71
N ALA A 103 22.36 14.65 26.50
CA ALA A 103 22.89 15.21 25.27
C ALA A 103 22.31 16.62 25.01
N ALA A 104 23.17 17.55 24.60
CA ALA A 104 22.79 18.93 24.34
C ALA A 104 21.73 19.01 23.21
N PRO A 105 20.81 19.99 23.22
CA PRO A 105 19.90 20.23 22.10
C PRO A 105 20.71 20.45 20.82
N GLY A 106 20.68 19.49 19.89
CA GLY A 106 21.49 19.51 18.66
C GLY A 106 22.58 18.44 18.58
N SER A 107 22.76 17.60 19.61
CA SER A 107 23.58 16.38 19.46
C SER A 107 22.87 15.39 18.53
N GLU A 108 23.39 15.23 17.32
CA GLU A 108 23.03 14.12 16.45
C GLU A 108 23.33 12.82 17.19
N GLY A 109 22.32 11.96 17.34
CA GLY A 109 22.52 10.60 17.84
C GLY A 109 23.56 9.87 16.99
N PRO A 110 24.18 8.81 17.50
CA PRO A 110 25.13 8.02 16.72
C PRO A 110 24.49 7.62 15.38
N PRO A 111 25.25 7.66 14.26
CA PRO A 111 24.70 7.33 12.96
C PRO A 111 24.10 5.92 13.00
N PRO A 112 22.90 5.74 12.40
CA PRO A 112 22.28 4.42 12.33
C PRO A 112 23.26 3.42 11.70
N LYS A 113 23.57 2.34 12.41
CA LYS A 113 24.44 1.28 11.89
C LYS A 113 23.58 0.28 11.14
N ASP A 114 23.88 0.01 9.87
CA ASP A 114 23.22 -1.07 9.14
C ASP A 114 23.44 -2.41 9.85
N ILE A 115 22.36 -3.12 10.17
CA ILE A 115 22.42 -4.47 10.77
C ILE A 115 22.34 -5.57 9.71
N LEU A 116 21.92 -5.22 8.49
CA LEU A 116 21.81 -6.17 7.41
C LEU A 116 23.15 -6.37 6.70
N PRO A 117 23.48 -7.59 6.28
CA PRO A 117 24.65 -7.83 5.45
C PRO A 117 24.54 -7.09 4.11
N ALA A 118 25.69 -6.68 3.58
CA ALA A 118 25.79 -5.92 2.32
C ALA A 118 25.10 -6.58 1.12
N LYS A 119 24.83 -7.89 1.17
CA LYS A 119 24.01 -8.59 0.16
C LYS A 119 22.64 -7.93 -0.03
N TYR A 120 21.97 -7.50 1.05
CA TYR A 120 20.65 -6.84 0.96
C TYR A 120 20.72 -5.37 0.53
N LEU A 121 21.93 -4.79 0.51
CA LEU A 121 22.19 -3.46 -0.04
C LEU A 121 22.48 -3.50 -1.55
N ASN A 122 23.05 -4.61 -2.04
CA ASN A 122 23.41 -4.79 -3.44
C ASN A 122 22.37 -5.58 -4.24
N GLU A 123 21.58 -6.42 -3.56
CA GLU A 123 20.57 -7.29 -4.16
C GLU A 123 19.22 -7.13 -3.45
N PRO A 124 18.10 -7.24 -4.21
CA PRO A 124 16.78 -7.21 -3.61
C PRO A 124 16.59 -8.42 -2.70
N ALA A 125 16.01 -8.21 -1.52
CA ALA A 125 15.74 -9.26 -0.56
C ALA A 125 14.75 -10.30 -1.11
N THR A 126 13.74 -9.82 -1.84
CA THR A 126 12.74 -10.66 -2.50
C THR A 126 12.06 -9.92 -3.64
N GLU A 127 11.31 -10.64 -4.46
CA GLU A 127 10.43 -10.07 -5.48
C GLU A 127 8.99 -10.29 -5.04
N PHE A 128 8.23 -9.21 -4.87
CA PHE A 128 6.83 -9.25 -4.45
C PHE A 128 5.92 -8.79 -5.58
N THR A 129 4.89 -9.58 -5.86
CA THR A 129 3.84 -9.19 -6.81
C THR A 129 2.68 -8.58 -6.05
N VAL A 130 2.50 -7.28 -6.20
CA VAL A 130 1.36 -6.56 -5.63
C VAL A 130 0.12 -6.90 -6.45
N ASN A 131 -0.89 -7.46 -5.80
CA ASN A 131 -2.17 -7.76 -6.43
C ASN A 131 -3.15 -6.59 -6.21
N LYS A 132 -4.10 -6.45 -7.14
CA LYS A 132 -5.17 -5.47 -7.01
C LYS A 132 -6.12 -5.91 -5.89
N VAL A 133 -6.15 -5.15 -4.80
CA VAL A 133 -6.95 -5.39 -3.61
C VAL A 133 -7.80 -4.16 -3.22
N THR A 134 -8.75 -4.38 -2.32
CA THR A 134 -9.58 -3.32 -1.72
C THR A 134 -8.98 -2.88 -0.38
N ASP A 135 -9.45 -1.77 0.18
CA ASP A 135 -8.96 -1.28 1.48
C ASP A 135 -9.16 -2.32 2.61
N ASP A 136 -10.25 -3.09 2.54
CA ASP A 136 -10.54 -4.20 3.44
C ASP A 136 -9.54 -5.38 3.41
N LYS A 137 -8.71 -5.52 2.37
CA LYS A 137 -7.79 -6.66 2.21
C LYS A 137 -6.42 -6.19 1.72
N PRO A 138 -5.57 -5.61 2.57
CA PRO A 138 -4.23 -5.18 2.16
C PRO A 138 -3.36 -6.35 1.69
N ASN A 139 -2.38 -6.06 0.83
CA ASN A 139 -1.38 -7.05 0.43
C ASN A 139 -0.48 -7.35 1.63
N GLU A 140 -0.44 -8.60 2.06
CA GLU A 140 0.42 -9.05 3.17
C GLU A 140 1.77 -9.51 2.66
N VAL A 141 2.85 -8.96 3.23
CA VAL A 141 4.23 -9.26 2.85
C VAL A 141 4.99 -9.73 4.09
N ASN A 142 5.53 -10.95 4.05
CA ASN A 142 6.41 -11.44 5.11
C ASN A 142 7.84 -11.49 4.60
N LEU A 143 8.72 -10.70 5.21
CA LEU A 143 10.13 -10.59 4.87
C LEU A 143 10.95 -11.28 5.96
N ASP A 144 11.21 -12.57 5.77
CA ASP A 144 12.14 -13.32 6.62
C ASP A 144 13.54 -13.31 5.99
N LEU A 145 14.38 -12.42 6.50
CA LEU A 145 15.77 -12.28 6.08
C LEU A 145 16.65 -13.24 6.90
N LYS A 146 17.58 -13.92 6.23
CA LYS A 146 18.50 -14.91 6.83
C LYS A 146 19.94 -14.50 6.69
#